data_AF-A0A3C1WJ26-F1
#
_entry.id   AF-A0A3C1WJ26-F1
#
_cell.length_a   1.000
_cell.length_b   1.000
_cell.length_c   1.000
_cell.angle_alpha   90.00
_cell.angle_beta   90.00
_cell.angle_gamma   90.00
#
_symmetry.space_group_name_H-M   'P 1'
#
loop_
_entity.id
_entity.type
_entity.pdbx_description
1 polymer ?
#
loop_
_entity_poly.entity_id
_entity_poly.type
_entity_poly.pdbx_seq_one_letter_code
_entity_poly.pdbx_strand_id
1 'polypeptide(L)'
;MLVASSGFIYADVVRMVKGDGPILAIATLLLLVVITWLDMRRWRGVLIAVGFIVLSSWWTYKLMGILGLKLGVFNLVVVPTILSVSVDSVIHLYHRRLELGAGKMRELFQTTGSAVLTGTLNNLFGFLGLCFVSHKGMQTIGFLATLGIGCGLVVMFTALPCALEFLCPKNPVHEASD
;
A
#
# COMPACT_ATOMS: atom_id res chain seq x y z
N MET A 1 -10.46 34.52 30.49
CA MET A 1 -11.18 33.31 30.06
C MET A 1 -11.20 33.10 28.52
N LEU A 2 -10.26 33.67 27.73
CA LEU A 2 -10.28 33.52 26.25
C LEU A 2 -8.95 33.10 25.59
N VAL A 3 -7.90 32.78 26.37
CA VAL A 3 -6.57 32.42 25.81
C VAL A 3 -6.28 30.91 25.88
N ALA A 4 -7.11 30.13 26.58
CA ALA A 4 -6.92 28.68 26.73
C ALA A 4 -7.53 27.84 25.58
N SER A 5 -8.34 28.43 24.69
CA SER A 5 -9.24 27.64 23.85
C SER A 5 -8.58 27.05 22.59
N SER A 6 -7.90 27.83 21.75
CA SER A 6 -7.40 27.27 20.48
C SER A 6 -6.06 26.53 20.61
N GLY A 7 -5.09 27.07 21.34
CA GLY A 7 -3.76 26.46 21.45
C GLY A 7 -3.75 25.10 22.16
N PHE A 8 -4.61 24.94 23.18
CA PHE A 8 -4.76 23.69 23.90
C PHE A 8 -5.48 22.63 23.07
N ILE A 9 -6.55 22.99 22.36
CA ILE A 9 -7.27 22.09 21.44
C ILE A 9 -6.34 21.60 20.31
N TYR A 10 -5.56 22.48 19.69
CA TYR A 10 -4.58 22.06 18.68
C TYR A 10 -3.49 21.15 19.26
N ALA A 11 -3.00 21.43 20.47
CA ALA A 11 -2.00 20.61 21.13
C ALA A 11 -2.55 19.22 21.51
N ASP A 12 -3.79 19.15 21.99
CA ASP A 12 -4.48 17.90 22.31
C ASP A 12 -4.74 17.07 21.06
N VAL A 13 -5.24 17.69 19.99
CA VAL A 13 -5.45 17.04 18.70
C VAL A 13 -4.15 16.49 18.12
N VAL A 14 -3.04 17.23 18.22
CA VAL A 14 -1.72 16.76 17.76
C VAL A 14 -1.16 15.65 18.67
N ARG A 15 -1.36 15.72 19.99
CA ARG A 15 -0.94 14.67 20.93
C ARG A 15 -1.73 13.38 20.72
N MET A 16 -3.04 13.49 20.51
CA MET A 16 -3.92 12.37 20.21
C MET A 16 -3.49 11.67 18.92
N VAL A 17 -3.23 12.43 17.86
CA VAL A 17 -2.74 11.89 16.57
C VAL A 17 -1.37 11.22 16.68
N LYS A 18 -0.45 11.75 17.51
CA LYS A 18 0.85 11.11 17.75
C LYS A 18 0.72 9.79 18.52
N GLY A 19 -0.27 9.67 19.41
CA GLY A 19 -0.59 8.43 20.12
C GLY A 19 -1.31 7.41 19.23
N ASP A 20 -2.29 7.86 18.45
CA ASP A 20 -3.15 7.01 17.64
C ASP A 20 -2.49 6.58 16.34
N GLY A 21 -1.56 7.37 15.78
CA GLY A 21 -0.95 7.07 14.49
C GLY A 21 -0.23 5.72 14.41
N PRO A 22 0.66 5.38 15.35
CA PRO A 22 1.28 4.05 15.42
C PRO A 22 0.26 2.94 15.62
N ILE A 23 -0.76 3.17 16.45
CA ILE A 23 -1.82 2.18 16.73
C ILE A 23 -2.62 1.88 15.46
N LEU A 24 -3.01 2.92 14.72
CA LEU A 24 -3.72 2.78 13.44
C LEU A 24 -2.86 2.05 12.41
N ALA A 25 -1.59 2.43 12.25
CA ALA A 25 -0.70 1.77 11.32
C ALA A 25 -0.51 0.28 11.65
N ILE A 26 -0.29 -0.05 12.92
CA ILE A 26 -0.15 -1.45 13.38
C ILE A 26 -1.46 -2.21 13.22
N ALA A 27 -2.60 -1.62 13.62
CA ALA A 27 -3.90 -2.25 13.48
C ALA A 27 -4.24 -2.54 12.01
N THR A 28 -4.00 -1.58 11.11
CA THR A 28 -4.19 -1.79 9.67
C THR A 28 -3.24 -2.86 9.14
N LEU A 29 -1.97 -2.83 9.50
CA LEU A 29 -1.02 -3.86 9.08
C LEU A 29 -1.45 -5.25 9.55
N LEU A 30 -1.85 -5.39 10.82
CA LEU A 30 -2.35 -6.66 11.36
C LEU A 30 -3.61 -7.13 10.64
N LEU A 31 -4.58 -6.24 10.40
CA LEU A 31 -5.78 -6.58 9.64
C LEU A 31 -5.44 -7.03 8.21
N LEU A 32 -4.55 -6.32 7.51
CA LEU A 32 -4.11 -6.72 6.18
C LEU A 32 -3.42 -8.09 6.19
N VAL A 33 -2.55 -8.35 7.17
CA VAL A 33 -1.90 -9.67 7.34
C VAL A 33 -2.95 -10.76 7.55
N VAL A 34 -3.93 -10.54 8.42
CA VAL A 34 -4.99 -11.51 8.70
C VAL A 34 -5.84 -11.75 7.45
N ILE A 35 -6.25 -10.69 6.76
CA ILE A 35 -7.07 -10.79 5.55
C ILE A 35 -6.30 -11.52 4.43
N THR A 36 -5.05 -11.14 4.17
CA THR A 36 -4.20 -11.82 3.16
C THR A 36 -3.94 -13.27 3.54
N TRP A 37 -3.78 -13.57 4.83
CA TRP A 37 -3.60 -14.95 5.30
C TRP A 37 -4.88 -15.78 5.10
N LEU A 38 -6.05 -15.22 5.39
CA LEU A 38 -7.34 -15.87 5.16
C LEU A 38 -7.63 -16.09 3.67
N ASP A 39 -7.25 -15.13 2.82
CA ASP A 39 -7.42 -15.16 1.36
C ASP A 39 -6.49 -16.17 0.69
N MET A 40 -5.18 -16.05 0.91
CA MET A 40 -4.19 -16.90 0.24
C MET A 40 -4.02 -18.27 0.89
N ARG A 41 -4.36 -18.40 2.18
CA ARG A 41 -4.16 -19.61 3.04
C ARG A 41 -2.76 -20.24 2.96
N ARG A 42 -1.77 -19.48 2.47
CA ARG A 42 -0.40 -19.94 2.22
C ARG A 42 0.58 -18.92 2.80
N TRP A 43 1.41 -19.39 3.74
CA TRP A 43 2.43 -18.57 4.40
C TRP A 43 3.38 -17.86 3.43
N ARG A 44 3.71 -18.49 2.30
CA ARG A 44 4.57 -17.89 1.26
C ARG A 44 3.94 -16.66 0.61
N GLY A 45 2.63 -16.69 0.34
CA GLY A 45 1.91 -15.55 -0.22
C GLY A 45 1.85 -14.37 0.77
N VAL A 46 1.59 -14.66 2.03
CA VAL A 46 1.62 -13.65 3.11
C VAL A 46 3.01 -13.01 3.23
N LEU A 47 4.08 -13.81 3.16
CA LEU A 47 5.45 -13.29 3.23
C LEU A 47 5.77 -12.33 2.07
N ILE A 48 5.30 -12.65 0.85
CA ILE A 48 5.44 -11.76 -0.31
C ILE A 48 4.69 -10.46 -0.09
N ALA A 49 3.43 -10.53 0.37
CA ALA A 49 2.61 -9.35 0.64
C ALA A 49 3.22 -8.46 1.74
N VAL A 50 3.62 -9.04 2.87
CA VAL A 50 4.24 -8.29 3.97
C VAL A 50 5.58 -7.68 3.52
N GLY A 51 6.42 -8.44 2.82
CA GLY A 51 7.69 -7.91 2.29
C GLY A 51 7.47 -6.73 1.34
N PHE A 52 6.45 -6.80 0.50
CA PHE A 52 6.06 -5.72 -0.40
C PHE A 52 5.60 -4.47 0.36
N ILE A 53 4.70 -4.63 1.33
CA ILE A 53 4.20 -3.54 2.16
C ILE A 53 5.35 -2.84 2.88
N VAL A 54 6.25 -3.60 3.51
CA VAL A 54 7.38 -3.07 4.26
C VAL A 54 8.31 -2.28 3.34
N LEU A 55 8.64 -2.83 2.17
CA LEU A 55 9.55 -2.18 1.22
C LEU A 55 8.94 -0.92 0.62
N SER A 56 7.66 -0.96 0.23
CA SER A 56 6.93 0.21 -0.26
C SER A 56 6.86 1.30 0.81
N SER A 57 6.42 0.94 2.02
CA SER A 57 6.32 1.86 3.16
C SER A 57 7.66 2.49 3.49
N TRP A 58 8.74 1.70 3.50
CA TRP A 58 10.09 2.19 3.73
C TRP A 58 10.49 3.27 2.71
N TRP A 59 10.22 3.03 1.43
CA TRP A 59 10.51 4.01 0.38
C TRP A 59 9.66 5.27 0.52
N THR A 60 8.37 5.12 0.83
CA THR A 60 7.47 6.23 1.11
C THR A 60 7.96 7.07 2.27
N TYR A 61 8.29 6.47 3.42
CA TYR A 61 8.80 7.21 4.58
C TYR A 61 10.14 7.90 4.31
N LYS A 62 11.04 7.24 3.56
CA LYS A 62 12.31 7.83 3.15
C LYS A 62 12.10 9.07 2.27
N LEU A 63 11.26 8.98 1.24
CA LEU A 63 10.93 10.11 0.38
C LEU A 63 10.19 11.21 1.15
N MET A 64 9.29 10.84 2.06
CA MET A 64 8.58 11.77 2.93
C MET A 64 9.58 12.59 3.77
N GLY A 65 10.61 11.94 4.32
CA GLY A 65 11.71 12.60 5.04
C GLY A 65 12.54 13.55 4.16
N ILE A 66 12.88 13.13 2.94
CA ILE A 66 13.65 13.95 1.98
C ILE A 66 12.85 15.19 1.54
N LEU A 67 11.54 15.04 1.33
CA LEU A 67 10.65 16.12 0.93
C LEU A 67 10.18 17.00 2.10
N GLY A 68 10.62 16.72 3.32
CA GLY A 68 10.25 17.49 4.52
C GLY A 68 8.78 17.38 4.91
N LEU A 69 8.07 16.37 4.41
CA LEU A 69 6.67 16.13 4.71
C LEU A 69 6.51 15.58 6.13
N LYS A 70 5.59 16.15 6.89
CA LYS A 70 5.27 15.71 8.25
C LYS A 70 3.90 15.03 8.28
N LEU A 71 3.81 13.93 9.02
CA LEU A 71 2.51 13.34 9.35
C LEU A 71 1.78 14.30 10.29
N GLY A 72 0.67 14.83 9.81
CA GLY A 72 -0.31 15.59 10.58
C GLY A 72 -1.62 14.84 10.67
N VAL A 73 -2.61 15.46 11.31
CA VAL A 73 -3.94 14.88 11.56
C VAL A 73 -4.63 14.42 10.29
N PHE A 74 -4.56 15.24 9.23
CA PHE A 74 -5.11 14.91 7.92
C PHE A 74 -4.33 13.81 7.21
N ASN A 75 -3.00 13.82 7.30
CA ASN A 75 -2.17 12.83 6.61
C ASN A 75 -2.25 11.44 7.24
N LEU A 76 -2.74 11.34 8.48
CA LEU A 76 -2.85 10.07 9.20
C LEU A 76 -3.77 9.08 8.50
N VAL A 77 -4.85 9.56 7.87
CA VAL A 77 -5.79 8.68 7.13
C VAL A 77 -5.18 8.10 5.86
N VAL A 78 -4.08 8.68 5.37
CA VAL A 78 -3.43 8.23 4.13
C VAL A 78 -2.58 6.99 4.35
N VAL A 79 -2.02 6.82 5.55
CA VAL A 79 -1.21 5.65 5.91
C VAL A 79 -1.95 4.34 5.62
N PRO A 80 -3.16 4.08 6.18
CA PRO A 80 -3.88 2.84 5.89
C PRO A 80 -4.26 2.73 4.42
N THR A 81 -4.59 3.84 3.74
CA THR A 81 -4.91 3.84 2.31
C THR A 81 -3.76 3.33 1.45
N ILE A 82 -2.53 3.81 1.68
CA ILE A 82 -1.35 3.35 0.92
C ILE A 82 -1.10 1.86 1.17
N LEU A 83 -1.23 1.42 2.43
CA LEU A 83 -1.05 0.02 2.80
C LEU A 83 -2.07 -0.89 2.09
N SER A 84 -3.35 -0.51 2.09
CA SER A 84 -4.42 -1.29 1.44
C SER A 84 -4.19 -1.43 -0.07
N VAL A 85 -3.92 -0.32 -0.76
CA VAL A 85 -3.68 -0.31 -2.22
C VAL A 85 -2.48 -1.18 -2.59
N SER A 86 -1.43 -1.14 -1.76
CA SER A 86 -0.23 -1.95 -1.97
C SER A 86 -0.55 -3.45 -1.89
N VAL A 87 -1.37 -3.86 -0.93
CA VAL A 87 -1.79 -5.25 -0.75
C VAL A 87 -2.68 -5.73 -1.89
N ASP A 88 -3.64 -4.92 -2.33
CA ASP A 88 -4.57 -5.28 -3.40
C ASP A 88 -3.84 -5.61 -4.72
N SER A 89 -2.82 -4.83 -5.05
CA SER A 89 -1.98 -5.05 -6.23
C SER A 89 -1.17 -6.35 -6.14
N VAL A 90 -0.67 -6.69 -4.95
CA VAL A 90 0.07 -7.95 -4.73
C VAL A 90 -0.86 -9.16 -4.79
N ILE A 91 -2.02 -9.10 -4.14
CA ILE A 91 -3.00 -10.19 -4.12
C ILE A 91 -3.44 -10.53 -5.54
N HIS A 92 -3.83 -9.54 -6.35
CA HIS A 92 -4.25 -9.76 -7.74
C HIS A 92 -3.15 -10.42 -8.57
N LEU A 93 -1.91 -9.93 -8.47
CA LEU A 93 -0.81 -10.49 -9.25
C LEU A 93 -0.42 -11.90 -8.77
N TYR A 94 -0.53 -12.15 -7.46
CA TYR A 94 -0.27 -13.46 -6.86
C TYR A 94 -1.31 -14.50 -7.28
N HIS A 95 -2.60 -14.18 -7.20
CA HIS A 95 -3.67 -15.07 -7.63
C HIS A 95 -3.53 -15.43 -9.11
N ARG A 96 -3.29 -14.42 -9.96
CA ARG A 96 -3.06 -14.68 -11.38
C ARG A 96 -1.83 -15.55 -11.62
N ARG A 97 -0.79 -15.39 -10.81
CA ARG A 97 0.40 -16.26 -10.88
C ARG A 97 0.07 -17.72 -10.61
N LEU A 98 -0.81 -17.97 -9.65
CA LEU A 98 -1.27 -19.33 -9.34
C LEU A 98 -2.12 -19.91 -10.48
N GLU A 99 -2.95 -19.11 -11.14
CA GLU A 99 -3.77 -19.53 -12.29
C GLU A 99 -2.93 -19.85 -13.54
N LEU A 100 -1.96 -18.99 -13.89
CA LEU A 100 -1.14 -19.16 -15.10
C LEU A 100 -0.08 -20.26 -14.96
N GLY A 101 0.31 -20.60 -13.73
CA GLY A 101 1.40 -21.53 -13.46
C GLY A 101 2.81 -20.95 -13.68
N ALA A 102 3.82 -21.77 -13.39
CA ALA A 102 5.21 -21.36 -13.49
C ALA A 102 5.68 -21.16 -14.94
N GLY A 103 6.62 -20.23 -15.16
CA GLY A 103 7.21 -19.97 -16.48
C GLY A 103 6.49 -18.93 -17.35
N LYS A 104 5.23 -18.59 -17.08
CA LYS A 104 4.47 -17.57 -17.83
C LYS A 104 4.55 -16.15 -17.24
N MET A 105 5.73 -15.74 -16.74
CA MET A 105 5.93 -14.37 -16.18
C MET A 105 5.56 -13.28 -17.18
N ARG A 106 5.94 -13.47 -18.45
CA ARG A 106 5.69 -12.48 -19.50
C ARG A 106 4.19 -12.28 -19.74
N GLU A 107 3.43 -13.37 -19.77
CA GLU A 107 1.96 -13.33 -19.95
C GLU A 107 1.25 -12.73 -18.72
N LEU A 108 1.75 -13.04 -17.51
CA LEU A 108 1.27 -12.43 -16.27
C LEU A 108 1.37 -10.89 -16.32
N PHE A 109 2.55 -10.36 -16.68
CA PHE A 109 2.76 -8.92 -16.71
C PHE A 109 2.01 -8.25 -17.86
N GLN A 110 1.90 -8.90 -19.02
CA GLN A 110 1.17 -8.35 -20.16
C GLN A 110 -0.34 -8.25 -19.92
N THR A 111 -0.93 -9.24 -19.23
CA THR A 111 -2.37 -9.28 -18.97
C THR A 111 -2.70 -8.58 -17.65
N THR A 112 -2.40 -9.22 -16.52
CA THR A 112 -2.77 -8.73 -15.19
C THR A 112 -1.85 -7.64 -14.69
N GLY A 113 -0.56 -7.65 -15.04
CA GLY A 113 0.34 -6.54 -14.71
C GLY A 113 -0.13 -5.22 -15.32
N SER A 114 -0.59 -5.25 -16.59
CA SER A 114 -1.19 -4.10 -17.26
C SER A 114 -2.51 -3.65 -16.61
N ALA A 115 -3.37 -4.61 -16.22
CA ALA A 115 -4.61 -4.31 -15.52
C ALA A 115 -4.37 -3.65 -14.15
N VAL A 116 -3.45 -4.20 -13.35
CA VAL A 116 -3.08 -3.65 -12.04
C VAL A 116 -2.41 -2.29 -12.19
N LEU A 117 -1.55 -2.10 -13.20
CA LEU A 117 -0.93 -0.81 -13.50
C LEU A 117 -2.00 0.24 -13.79
N THR A 118 -2.96 -0.08 -14.67
CA THR A 118 -4.03 0.85 -15.05
C THR A 118 -4.92 1.20 -13.86
N GLY A 119 -5.28 0.22 -13.03
CA GLY A 119 -6.05 0.46 -11.80
C GLY A 119 -5.28 1.30 -10.78
N THR A 120 -3.99 1.03 -10.59
CA THR A 120 -3.14 1.78 -9.66
C THR A 120 -2.91 3.21 -10.17
N LEU A 121 -2.72 3.41 -11.48
CA LEU A 121 -2.63 4.73 -12.10
C LEU A 121 -3.92 5.51 -11.96
N ASN A 122 -5.08 4.88 -12.14
CA ASN A 122 -6.37 5.53 -11.91
C ASN A 122 -6.49 6.01 -10.45
N ASN A 123 -6.09 5.17 -9.50
CA ASN A 123 -6.08 5.55 -8.09
C ASN A 123 -5.11 6.71 -7.81
N LEU A 124 -3.91 6.66 -8.41
CA LEU A 124 -2.93 7.74 -8.33
C LEU A 124 -3.49 9.05 -8.90
N PHE A 125 -4.18 9.02 -10.04
CA PHE A 125 -4.86 10.20 -10.60
C PHE A 125 -6.00 10.70 -9.71
N GLY A 126 -6.75 9.81 -9.07
CA GLY A 126 -7.76 10.16 -8.06
C GLY A 126 -7.16 10.98 -6.91
N PHE A 127 -6.03 10.53 -6.34
CA PHE A 127 -5.33 11.25 -5.29
C PHE A 127 -4.59 12.50 -5.77
N LEU A 128 -4.06 12.50 -7.00
CA LEU A 128 -3.49 13.69 -7.63
C LEU A 128 -4.53 14.80 -7.76
N GLY A 129 -5.80 14.46 -8.02
CA GLY A 129 -6.88 15.44 -8.06
C GLY A 129 -7.00 16.24 -6.75
N LEU A 130 -6.74 15.62 -5.60
CA LEU A 130 -6.77 16.30 -4.31
C LEU A 130 -5.67 17.37 -4.18
N CYS A 131 -4.58 17.28 -4.94
CA CYS A 131 -3.52 18.29 -4.96
C CYS A 131 -4.01 19.64 -5.52
N PHE A 132 -5.07 19.64 -6.35
CA PHE A 132 -5.64 20.86 -6.95
C PHE A 132 -6.72 21.52 -6.09
N VAL A 133 -7.10 20.89 -4.98
CA VAL A 133 -8.13 21.43 -4.08
C VAL A 133 -7.56 22.57 -3.25
N SER A 134 -8.30 23.66 -3.05
CA SER A 134 -7.82 24.86 -2.34
C SER A 134 -7.51 24.65 -0.85
N HIS A 135 -8.00 23.57 -0.23
CA HIS A 135 -7.80 23.29 1.18
C HIS A 135 -6.45 22.60 1.43
N LYS A 136 -5.53 23.28 2.14
CA LYS A 136 -4.18 22.76 2.43
C LYS A 136 -4.15 21.36 3.08
N GLY A 137 -5.13 21.04 3.93
CA GLY A 137 -5.25 19.71 4.52
C GLY A 137 -5.55 18.61 3.50
N MET A 138 -6.32 18.92 2.44
CA MET A 138 -6.62 17.97 1.37
C MET A 138 -5.45 17.85 0.38
N GLN A 139 -4.75 18.95 0.10
CA GLN A 139 -3.55 18.91 -0.75
C GLN A 139 -2.46 18.01 -0.17
N THR A 140 -2.23 18.09 1.15
CA THR A 140 -1.23 17.27 1.83
C THR A 140 -1.59 15.78 1.81
N ILE A 141 -2.89 15.46 1.94
CA ILE A 141 -3.41 14.10 1.73
C ILE A 141 -3.11 13.62 0.31
N GLY A 142 -3.47 14.41 -0.71
CA GLY A 142 -3.27 14.06 -2.12
C GLY A 142 -1.81 13.84 -2.47
N PHE A 143 -0.92 14.72 -2.00
CA PHE A 143 0.52 14.62 -2.26
C PHE A 143 1.13 13.38 -1.61
N LEU A 144 0.80 13.11 -0.34
CA LEU A 144 1.31 11.94 0.37
C LEU A 144 0.79 10.63 -0.26
N ALA A 145 -0.50 10.57 -0.59
CA ALA A 145 -1.12 9.39 -1.19
C ALA A 145 -0.54 9.11 -2.58
N THR A 146 -0.42 10.13 -3.43
CA THR A 146 0.20 10.03 -4.76
C THR A 146 1.62 9.50 -4.63
N LEU A 147 2.40 10.04 -3.71
CA LEU A 147 3.78 9.63 -3.50
C LEU A 147 3.87 8.19 -3.00
N GLY A 148 3.03 7.81 -2.04
CA GLY A 148 2.97 6.45 -1.51
C GLY A 148 2.58 5.42 -2.55
N ILE A 149 1.50 5.67 -3.28
CA ILE A 149 1.02 4.81 -4.37
C ILE A 149 2.06 4.72 -5.49
N GLY A 150 2.69 5.84 -5.86
CA GLY A 150 3.77 5.87 -6.84
C GLY A 150 4.98 5.03 -6.40
N CYS A 151 5.39 5.13 -5.14
CA CYS A 151 6.44 4.27 -4.57
C CYS A 151 6.04 2.79 -4.61
N GLY A 152 4.81 2.46 -4.20
CA GLY A 152 4.27 1.11 -4.29
C GLY A 152 4.31 0.56 -5.72
N LEU A 153 3.92 1.35 -6.70
CA LEU A 153 3.98 0.97 -8.11
C LEU A 153 5.42 0.67 -8.57
N VAL A 154 6.39 1.50 -8.20
CA VAL A 154 7.81 1.23 -8.50
C VAL A 154 8.30 -0.06 -7.85
N VAL A 155 7.97 -0.27 -6.57
CA VAL A 155 8.30 -1.51 -5.86
C VAL A 155 7.61 -2.72 -6.51
N MET A 156 6.41 -2.54 -7.07
CA MET A 156 5.64 -3.62 -7.69
C MET A 156 6.34 -4.14 -8.94
N PHE A 157 6.81 -3.25 -9.79
CA PHE A 157 7.50 -3.66 -11.01
C PHE A 157 8.92 -4.18 -10.77
N THR A 158 9.52 -3.91 -9.61
CA THR A 158 10.90 -4.27 -9.30
C THR A 158 11.02 -5.46 -8.34
N ALA A 159 10.40 -5.39 -7.16
CA ALA A 159 10.54 -6.37 -6.10
C ALA A 159 9.54 -7.54 -6.21
N LEU A 160 8.32 -7.28 -6.67
CA LEU A 160 7.30 -8.32 -6.80
C LEU A 160 7.66 -9.45 -7.79
N PRO A 161 8.21 -9.20 -9.00
CA PRO A 161 8.59 -10.30 -9.90
C PRO A 161 9.66 -11.20 -9.26
N CYS A 162 10.66 -10.61 -8.61
CA CYS A 162 11.69 -11.35 -7.89
C CYS A 162 11.06 -12.22 -6.79
N ALA A 163 10.20 -11.63 -5.94
CA ALA A 163 9.53 -12.38 -4.88
C ALA A 163 8.65 -13.52 -5.40
N LEU A 164 7.92 -13.30 -6.52
CA LEU A 164 7.09 -14.32 -7.14
C LEU A 164 7.90 -15.46 -7.77
N GLU A 165 9.10 -15.22 -8.30
CA GLU A 165 9.97 -16.30 -8.83
C GLU A 165 10.59 -17.14 -7.72
N PHE A 166 11.03 -16.54 -6.62
CA PHE A 166 11.71 -17.25 -5.55
C PHE A 166 10.74 -17.96 -4.59
N LEU A 167 9.61 -17.34 -4.25
CA LEU A 167 8.72 -17.85 -3.18
C LEU A 167 7.46 -18.55 -3.72
N CYS A 168 7.08 -18.38 -4.98
CA CYS A 168 5.92 -19.09 -5.53
C CYS A 168 6.34 -20.50 -6.01
N PRO A 169 5.75 -21.59 -5.47
CA PRO A 169 6.10 -22.94 -5.92
C PRO A 169 5.76 -23.15 -7.40
N LYS A 170 6.63 -23.88 -8.11
CA LYS A 170 6.53 -24.14 -9.55
C LYS A 170 5.32 -24.97 -9.99
N ASN A 171 4.54 -25.54 -9.07
CA ASN A 171 3.53 -26.53 -9.43
C ASN A 171 2.24 -25.90 -9.98
N PRO A 172 1.81 -26.30 -11.20
CA PRO A 172 0.48 -25.98 -11.69
C PRO A 172 -0.58 -26.73 -10.86
N VAL A 173 -1.69 -26.07 -10.55
CA VAL A 173 -2.82 -26.62 -9.76
C VAL A 173 -3.81 -27.36 -10.69
N HIS A 174 -3.33 -28.10 -11.70
CA HIS A 174 -4.22 -28.77 -12.65
C HIS A 174 -3.81 -30.21 -13.01
N GLU A 175 -3.48 -31.02 -12.00
CA GLU A 175 -3.32 -32.48 -12.11
C GLU A 175 -3.93 -33.21 -10.89
N ALA A 176 -5.11 -32.79 -10.42
CA ALA A 176 -5.81 -33.49 -9.33
C ALA A 176 -7.33 -33.55 -9.53
N SER A 177 -7.76 -33.72 -10.79
CA SER A 177 -9.13 -34.09 -11.12
C SER A 177 -9.13 -34.94 -12.39
N ASP A 178 -8.63 -36.16 -12.27
CA ASP A 178 -9.01 -37.33 -13.07
C ASP A 178 -9.18 -38.51 -12.10
#